data_AF-A0A8S3K218-F1
#
_entry.id   AF-A0A8S3K218-F1
#
_cell.length_a   1.000
_cell.length_b   1.000
_cell.length_c   1.000
_cell.angle_alpha   90.00
_cell.angle_beta   90.00
_cell.angle_gamma   90.00
#
_symmetry.space_group_name_H-M   'P 1'
#
loop_
_entity.id
_entity.type
_entity.pdbx_description
1 polymer ?
#
loop_
_entity_poly.entity_id
_entity_poly.type
_entity_poly.pdbx_seq_one_letter_code
_entity_poly.pdbx_strand_id
1 'polypeptide(L)'
;MVQKTTEEYQSISAHFQSSTKSNGKELIRIELIKNEQWYVKYRAHFQDFATRLKQNTERHLYHGCAQTAADAIIKNCFDRDFAGKNGTVYGEGIYFSSNSSYSHKYVSTNFIGKTTKGNSSMNTALVEFDSTTDENYIFL
;
A
#
# COMPACT_ATOMS: atom_id res chain seq x y z
N MET A 1 5.35 -17.01 8.05
CA MET A 1 4.71 -16.13 9.05
C MET A 1 5.73 -15.71 10.09
N VAL A 2 5.63 -14.47 10.57
CA VAL A 2 6.45 -13.99 11.70
C VAL A 2 5.88 -14.59 12.99
N GLN A 3 6.73 -15.16 13.85
CA GLN A 3 6.26 -15.82 15.07
C GLN A 3 5.84 -14.79 16.12
N LYS A 4 4.70 -15.01 16.80
CA LYS A 4 4.14 -14.07 17.81
C LYS A 4 5.09 -13.78 18.98
N THR A 5 6.03 -14.67 19.24
CA THR A 5 7.01 -14.59 20.33
C THR A 5 8.21 -13.71 20.00
N THR A 6 8.40 -13.29 18.73
CA THR A 6 9.55 -12.46 18.36
C THR A 6 9.30 -10.99 18.67
N GLU A 7 10.37 -10.27 18.99
CA GLU A 7 10.35 -8.81 19.15
C GLU A 7 9.86 -8.11 17.88
N GLU A 8 10.21 -8.64 16.70
CA GLU A 8 9.73 -8.15 15.40
C GLU A 8 8.21 -8.19 15.31
N TYR A 9 7.58 -9.32 15.65
CA TYR A 9 6.13 -9.42 15.64
C TYR A 9 5.50 -8.43 16.61
N GLN A 10 6.00 -8.39 17.84
CA GLN A 10 5.47 -7.54 18.90
C GLN A 10 5.54 -6.06 18.51
N SER A 11 6.69 -5.62 17.99
CA SER A 11 6.89 -4.24 17.51
C SER A 11 5.93 -3.88 16.37
N ILE A 12 5.85 -4.72 15.33
CA ILE A 12 4.95 -4.48 14.18
C ILE A 12 3.48 -4.47 14.64
N SER A 13 3.09 -5.42 15.48
CA SER A 13 1.73 -5.53 15.99
C SER A 13 1.34 -4.32 16.84
N ALA A 14 2.23 -3.84 17.71
CA ALA A 14 1.99 -2.66 18.54
C ALA A 14 1.85 -1.39 17.69
N HIS A 15 2.71 -1.20 16.68
CA HIS A 15 2.62 -0.07 15.75
C HIS A 15 1.33 -0.12 14.91
N PHE A 16 0.91 -1.30 14.48
CA PHE A 16 -0.35 -1.49 13.77
C PHE A 16 -1.57 -1.21 14.66
N GLN A 17 -1.60 -1.75 15.86
CA GLN A 17 -2.70 -1.58 16.80
C GLN A 17 -2.83 -0.13 17.30
N SER A 18 -1.72 0.56 17.57
CA SER A 18 -1.76 1.97 18.00
C SER A 18 -2.34 2.90 16.94
N SER A 19 -2.18 2.55 15.66
CA SER A 19 -2.73 3.30 14.52
C SER A 19 -4.09 2.80 14.03
N THR A 20 -4.57 1.66 14.56
CA THR A 20 -5.88 1.08 14.27
C THR A 20 -6.90 1.56 15.31
N LYS A 21 -7.90 2.36 14.92
CA LYS A 21 -9.07 2.62 15.76
C LYS A 21 -9.76 1.27 15.98
N SER A 22 -9.85 0.83 17.22
CA SER A 22 -10.34 -0.46 17.67
C SER A 22 -11.85 -0.64 17.43
N ASN A 23 -12.26 -0.63 16.16
CA ASN A 23 -13.64 -0.87 15.74
C ASN A 23 -13.90 -2.38 15.59
N GLY A 24 -13.49 -3.19 16.56
CA GLY A 24 -13.69 -4.65 16.53
C GLY A 24 -12.87 -5.41 15.48
N LYS A 25 -11.71 -4.88 15.06
CA LYS A 25 -10.82 -5.53 14.09
C LYS A 25 -9.72 -6.32 14.80
N GLU A 26 -9.50 -7.55 14.33
CA GLU A 26 -8.46 -8.45 14.86
C GLU A 26 -7.29 -8.58 13.88
N LEU A 27 -6.06 -8.56 14.42
CA LEU A 27 -4.86 -8.88 13.65
C LEU A 27 -4.73 -10.41 13.51
N ILE A 28 -4.95 -10.92 12.31
CA ILE A 28 -4.95 -12.36 12.04
C ILE A 28 -3.52 -12.92 11.93
N ARG A 29 -2.67 -12.31 11.10
CA ARG A 29 -1.29 -12.76 10.87
C ARG A 29 -0.39 -11.63 10.36
N ILE A 30 0.91 -11.83 10.50
CA ILE A 30 1.97 -11.00 9.91
C ILE A 30 2.84 -11.89 9.02
N GLU A 31 3.02 -11.48 7.77
CA GLU A 31 3.82 -12.16 6.77
C GLU A 31 4.95 -11.25 6.31
N LEU A 32 6.19 -11.71 6.49
CA LEU A 32 7.38 -10.97 6.09
C LEU A 32 7.67 -11.27 4.61
N ILE A 33 7.63 -10.23 3.78
CA ILE A 33 8.01 -10.29 2.38
C ILE A 33 9.52 -10.17 2.29
N LYS A 34 10.18 -11.17 1.71
CA LYS A 34 11.64 -11.18 1.50
C LYS A 34 11.93 -11.17 0.00
N ASN A 35 12.43 -10.04 -0.48
CA ASN A 35 12.96 -9.92 -1.84
C ASN A 35 14.35 -9.26 -1.78
N GLU A 36 15.39 -10.07 -1.92
CA GLU A 36 16.79 -9.63 -1.77
C GLU A 36 17.18 -8.61 -2.84
N GLN A 37 16.75 -8.80 -4.09
CA GLN A 37 17.08 -7.88 -5.18
C GLN A 37 16.53 -6.48 -4.94
N TRP A 38 15.27 -6.39 -4.49
CA TRP A 38 14.66 -5.10 -4.15
C TRP A 38 15.26 -4.52 -2.87
N TYR A 39 15.59 -5.34 -1.89
CA TYR A 39 16.22 -4.89 -0.65
C TYR A 39 17.58 -4.24 -0.89
N VAL A 40 18.41 -4.81 -1.78
CA VAL A 40 19.71 -4.21 -2.15
C VAL A 40 19.52 -2.82 -2.78
N LYS A 41 18.58 -2.69 -3.72
CA LYS A 41 18.26 -1.38 -4.35
C LYS A 41 17.74 -0.38 -3.31
N TYR A 42 16.84 -0.82 -2.43
CA TYR A 42 16.33 0.00 -1.32
C TYR A 42 17.46 0.53 -0.43
N ARG A 43 18.39 -0.33 -0.01
CA ARG A 43 19.51 0.04 0.85
C ARG A 43 20.47 1.03 0.17
N ALA A 44 20.70 0.88 -1.13
CA ALA A 44 21.49 1.85 -1.90
C ALA A 44 20.85 3.24 -1.91
N HIS A 45 19.54 3.32 -2.18
CA HIS A 45 18.79 4.58 -2.14
C HIS A 45 18.74 5.19 -0.72
N PHE A 46 18.53 4.35 0.30
CA PHE A 46 18.53 4.80 1.69
C PHE A 46 19.86 5.47 2.05
N GLN A 47 21.00 4.89 1.67
CA GLN A 47 22.33 5.44 1.94
C GLN A 47 22.57 6.76 1.18
N ASP A 48 22.14 6.86 -0.08
CA ASP A 48 22.20 8.12 -0.85
C ASP A 48 21.41 9.23 -0.15
N PHE A 49 20.16 8.96 0.25
CA PHE A 49 19.31 9.93 0.93
C PHE A 49 19.86 10.35 2.29
N ALA A 50 20.37 9.39 3.08
CA ALA A 50 21.00 9.69 4.36
C ALA A 50 22.21 10.63 4.19
N THR A 51 23.01 10.41 3.14
CA THR A 51 24.18 11.23 2.83
C THR A 51 23.78 12.64 2.37
N ARG A 52 22.83 12.73 1.44
CA ARG A 52 22.40 13.99 0.84
C ARG A 52 21.59 14.87 1.79
N LEU A 53 20.72 14.27 2.61
CA LEU A 53 19.81 15.00 3.50
C LEU A 53 20.32 15.11 4.93
N LYS A 54 21.37 14.36 5.30
CA LYS A 54 21.95 14.32 6.66
C LYS A 54 20.92 14.05 7.77
N GLN A 55 19.86 13.33 7.43
CA GLN A 55 18.77 12.97 8.35
C GLN A 55 18.22 11.60 7.96
N ASN A 56 17.65 10.89 8.94
CA ASN A 56 16.88 9.69 8.64
C ASN A 56 15.48 10.08 8.15
N THR A 57 15.16 9.69 6.92
CA THR A 57 13.86 9.96 6.29
C THR A 57 12.99 8.71 6.13
N GLU A 58 13.49 7.54 6.53
CA GLU A 58 12.75 6.28 6.48
C GLU A 58 11.57 6.32 7.46
N ARG A 59 10.43 5.80 7.01
CA ARG A 59 9.19 5.75 7.78
C ARG A 59 8.50 4.42 7.53
N HIS A 60 7.94 3.85 8.59
CA HIS A 60 6.97 2.75 8.46
C HIS A 60 5.62 3.33 8.09
N LEU A 61 5.09 2.90 6.94
CA LEU A 61 3.82 3.35 6.40
C LEU A 61 2.95 2.15 6.00
N TYR A 62 1.67 2.42 5.84
CA TYR A 62 0.64 1.46 5.47
C TYR A 62 0.11 1.72 4.07
N HIS A 63 -0.18 0.65 3.36
CA HIS A 63 -0.90 0.65 2.09
C HIS A 63 -2.00 -0.41 2.19
N GLY A 64 -3.26 0.02 2.11
CA GLY A 64 -4.41 -0.87 2.14
C GLY A 64 -4.80 -1.29 0.74
N CYS A 65 -4.85 -2.60 0.46
CA CYS A 65 -5.18 -3.12 -0.85
C CYS A 65 -5.92 -4.47 -0.76
N ALA A 66 -6.54 -4.89 -1.87
CA ALA A 66 -7.10 -6.24 -2.03
C ALA A 66 -5.99 -7.29 -2.21
N GLN A 67 -6.31 -8.57 -1.97
CA GLN A 67 -5.33 -9.67 -2.05
C GLN A 67 -4.66 -9.76 -3.42
N THR A 68 -5.39 -9.59 -4.52
CA THR A 68 -4.83 -9.64 -5.89
C THR A 68 -3.79 -8.54 -6.14
N ALA A 69 -4.05 -7.33 -5.63
CA ALA A 69 -3.09 -6.22 -5.68
C ALA A 69 -1.88 -6.50 -4.78
N ALA A 70 -2.08 -7.08 -3.59
CA ALA A 70 -0.98 -7.49 -2.72
C ALA A 70 -0.07 -8.52 -3.41
N ASP A 71 -0.63 -9.52 -4.10
CA ASP A 71 0.13 -10.53 -4.83
C ASP A 71 0.98 -9.90 -5.95
N ALA A 72 0.41 -8.93 -6.67
CA ALA A 72 1.13 -8.18 -7.70
C ALA A 72 2.27 -7.34 -7.10
N ILE A 73 2.03 -6.64 -5.99
CA ILE A 73 3.04 -5.84 -5.28
C ILE A 73 4.17 -6.74 -4.76
N ILE A 74 3.85 -7.91 -4.22
CA ILE A 74 4.85 -8.87 -3.73
C ILE A 74 5.77 -9.34 -4.87
N LYS A 75 5.20 -9.58 -6.06
CA LYS A 75 5.94 -10.05 -7.23
C LYS A 75 6.77 -8.95 -7.90
N ASN A 76 6.16 -7.80 -8.12
CA ASN A 76 6.68 -6.76 -9.00
C ASN A 76 7.19 -5.52 -8.25
N CYS A 77 7.09 -5.50 -6.92
CA CYS A 77 7.21 -4.30 -6.09
C CYS A 77 6.08 -3.29 -6.38
N PHE A 78 6.14 -2.15 -5.71
CA PHE A 78 5.28 -1.00 -5.97
C PHE A 78 5.65 -0.36 -7.30
N ASP A 79 4.73 -0.40 -8.27
CA ASP A 79 4.92 0.21 -9.58
C ASP A 79 3.96 1.38 -9.78
N ARG A 80 4.52 2.55 -10.07
CA ARG A 80 3.74 3.78 -10.27
C ARG A 80 2.91 3.73 -11.54
N ASP A 81 3.34 2.97 -12.55
CA ASP A 81 2.58 2.80 -13.79
C ASP A 81 1.30 1.97 -13.55
N PHE A 82 1.24 1.28 -12.40
CA PHE A 82 0.08 0.55 -11.89
C PHE A 82 -0.52 1.19 -10.62
N ALA A 83 -0.05 2.39 -10.23
CA ALA A 83 -0.75 3.18 -9.23
C ALA A 83 -2.09 3.55 -9.83
N GLY A 84 -3.18 3.19 -9.15
CA GLY A 84 -4.50 3.57 -9.64
C GLY A 84 -4.69 5.10 -9.66
N LYS A 85 -5.81 5.53 -10.24
CA LYS A 85 -6.09 6.95 -10.55
C LYS A 85 -6.81 7.70 -9.43
N ASN A 86 -7.04 7.07 -8.28
CA ASN A 86 -7.69 7.65 -7.12
C ASN A 86 -6.66 8.18 -6.14
N GLY A 87 -6.91 9.39 -5.64
CA GLY A 87 -5.98 10.10 -4.76
C GLY A 87 -5.18 11.21 -5.44
N THR A 88 -5.38 11.45 -6.75
CA THR A 88 -4.63 12.42 -7.58
C THR A 88 -4.72 13.90 -7.16
N VAL A 89 -5.40 14.20 -6.05
CA VAL A 89 -5.34 15.50 -5.36
C VAL A 89 -3.88 15.93 -5.15
N TYR A 90 -2.96 14.97 -4.95
CA TYR A 90 -1.54 15.23 -4.72
C TYR A 90 -0.62 14.65 -5.81
N GLY A 91 -1.17 14.29 -6.98
CA GLY A 91 -0.43 13.81 -8.15
C GLY A 91 -0.61 12.31 -8.47
N GLU A 92 0.02 11.85 -9.55
CA GLU A 92 -0.01 10.43 -9.93
C GLU A 92 1.06 9.67 -9.15
N GLY A 93 0.65 8.70 -8.32
CA GLY A 93 1.55 8.05 -7.39
C GLY A 93 0.90 6.99 -6.53
N ILE A 94 1.73 6.26 -5.80
CA ILE A 94 1.30 5.25 -4.85
C ILE A 94 1.13 5.92 -3.49
N TYR A 95 -0.05 5.73 -2.91
CA TYR A 95 -0.43 6.37 -1.66
C TYR A 95 -0.11 5.49 -0.46
N PHE A 96 0.54 6.09 0.52
CA PHE A 96 0.88 5.49 1.80
C PHE A 96 0.36 6.36 2.94
N SER A 97 0.05 5.76 4.08
CA SER A 97 -0.36 6.50 5.29
C SER A 97 0.40 6.03 6.51
N SER A 98 0.72 6.94 7.43
CA SER A 98 1.19 6.59 8.78
C SER A 98 0.09 5.99 9.66
N ASN A 99 -1.16 6.07 9.22
CA ASN A 99 -2.32 5.57 9.96
C ASN A 99 -2.91 4.34 9.26
N SER A 100 -2.86 3.19 9.93
CA SER A 100 -3.42 1.94 9.40
C SER A 100 -4.94 2.00 9.23
N SER A 101 -5.67 2.70 10.10
CA SER A 101 -7.13 2.91 9.93
C SER A 101 -7.46 3.70 8.69
N TYR A 102 -6.65 4.70 8.34
CA TYR A 102 -6.82 5.48 7.12
C TYR A 102 -6.62 4.60 5.89
N SER A 103 -5.50 3.87 5.85
CA SER A 103 -5.20 2.92 4.77
C SER A 103 -6.29 1.85 4.63
N HIS A 104 -6.85 1.37 5.74
CA HIS A 104 -7.89 0.37 5.74
C HIS A 104 -9.19 0.82 5.05
N LYS A 105 -9.51 2.13 5.04
CA LYS A 105 -10.68 2.63 4.30
C LYS A 105 -10.61 2.30 2.80
N TYR A 106 -9.40 2.09 2.29
CA TYR A 106 -9.14 1.72 0.90
C TYR A 106 -9.05 0.19 0.69
N VAL A 107 -9.18 -0.62 1.75
CA VAL A 107 -9.24 -2.10 1.71
C VAL A 107 -10.68 -2.60 1.53
N SER A 108 -11.67 -1.82 1.97
CA SER A 108 -13.06 -2.27 2.24
C SER A 108 -14.10 -1.71 1.27
N THR A 109 -13.74 -1.54 0.01
CA THR A 109 -14.74 -1.52 -1.06
C THR A 109 -14.78 -2.94 -1.65
N ASN A 110 -15.80 -3.77 -1.38
CA ASN A 110 -16.99 -3.72 -2.21
C ASN A 110 -17.19 -2.32 -2.76
N PHE A 111 -16.66 -2.07 -3.96
CA PHE A 111 -17.03 -0.89 -4.72
C PHE A 111 -18.55 -0.97 -4.92
N ILE A 112 -19.32 -0.32 -4.03
CA ILE A 112 -20.69 0.14 -4.33
C ILE A 112 -20.60 1.41 -5.21
N GLY A 113 -19.39 1.92 -5.41
CA GLY A 113 -19.06 2.74 -6.55
C GLY A 113 -19.06 1.90 -7.82
N LYS A 114 -19.61 2.41 -8.92
CA LYS A 114 -19.54 1.66 -10.17
C LYS A 114 -18.06 1.54 -10.56
N THR A 115 -17.59 0.35 -10.91
CA THR A 115 -16.27 0.13 -11.52
C THR A 115 -16.45 -0.02 -13.02
N THR A 116 -15.64 0.66 -13.81
CA THR A 116 -15.68 0.57 -15.29
C THR A 116 -14.37 0.03 -15.85
N LYS A 117 -14.39 -0.47 -17.09
CA LYS A 117 -13.16 -0.79 -17.81
C LYS A 117 -12.34 0.49 -18.02
N GLY A 118 -11.08 0.45 -17.61
CA GLY A 118 -10.14 1.54 -17.89
C GLY A 118 -9.80 1.62 -19.36
N ASN A 119 -9.59 2.84 -19.88
CA ASN A 119 -8.97 3.05 -21.20
C ASN A 119 -7.80 4.05 -21.09
N SER A 120 -6.87 3.99 -22.04
CA SER A 120 -5.63 4.78 -22.06
C SER A 120 -5.83 6.30 -22.21
N SER A 121 -7.04 6.73 -22.56
CA SER A 121 -7.46 8.13 -22.73
C SER A 121 -8.26 8.68 -21.53
N MET A 122 -8.55 7.88 -20.51
CA MET A 122 -9.31 8.32 -19.33
C MET A 122 -8.40 8.94 -18.28
N ASN A 123 -8.51 10.25 -18.03
CA ASN A 123 -7.70 10.93 -17.01
C ASN A 123 -8.31 10.87 -15.59
N THR A 124 -9.58 10.48 -15.51
CA THR A 124 -10.33 10.19 -14.28
C THR A 124 -11.27 9.02 -14.56
N ALA A 125 -11.76 8.35 -13.52
CA ALA A 125 -12.95 7.52 -13.68
C ALA A 125 -14.12 8.38 -14.20
N LEU A 126 -15.04 7.79 -14.98
CA LEU A 126 -16.25 8.49 -15.43
C LEU A 126 -17.01 9.01 -14.21
N VAL A 127 -17.73 10.13 -14.33
CA VAL A 127 -18.37 10.85 -13.22
C VAL A 127 -19.32 9.99 -12.35
N GLU A 128 -19.73 8.82 -12.83
CA GLU A 128 -20.56 7.85 -12.10
C GLU A 128 -19.80 6.63 -11.53
N PHE A 129 -18.48 6.60 -11.70
CA PHE A 129 -17.63 5.45 -11.41
C PHE A 129 -16.48 5.87 -10.50
N ASP A 130 -16.21 5.05 -9.49
CA ASP A 130 -15.23 5.38 -8.45
C ASP A 130 -13.88 4.66 -8.66
N SER A 131 -13.78 3.75 -9.64
CA SER A 131 -12.53 3.05 -10.00
C SER A 131 -12.53 2.53 -11.44
N THR A 132 -11.35 2.16 -11.92
CA THR A 132 -11.18 1.46 -13.19
C THR A 132 -10.54 0.08 -13.00
N THR A 133 -10.79 -0.83 -13.93
CA THR A 133 -10.18 -2.17 -13.95
C THR A 133 -9.82 -2.59 -15.37
N ASP A 134 -8.81 -3.47 -15.51
CA ASP A 134 -8.49 -4.18 -16.76
C ASP A 134 -8.95 -5.65 -16.72
N GLU A 135 -9.90 -5.97 -15.83
CA GLU A 135 -10.39 -7.31 -15.49
C GLU A 135 -9.45 -8.15 -14.61
N ASN A 136 -8.16 -7.83 -14.57
CA ASN A 136 -7.16 -8.54 -13.77
C ASN A 136 -6.74 -7.75 -12.53
N TYR A 137 -6.77 -6.43 -12.61
CA TYR A 137 -6.33 -5.50 -11.58
C TYR A 137 -7.36 -4.39 -11.38
N ILE A 138 -7.55 -3.99 -10.12
CA ILE A 138 -8.33 -2.80 -9.77
C ILE A 138 -7.36 -1.66 -9.59
N PHE A 139 -7.55 -0.62 -10.39
CA PHE A 139 -6.82 0.61 -10.30
C PHE A 139 -7.62 1.53 -9.39
N LEU A 140 -7.15 1.63 -8.14
CA LEU A 140 -7.59 2.64 -7.18
C LEU A 140 -7.09 3.97 -7.63
#